data_AF-A0A3L6LTM4-F1
#
_entry.id   AF-A0A3L6LTM4-F1
#
_cell.length_a   1.000
_cell.length_b   1.000
_cell.length_c   1.000
_cell.angle_alpha   90.00
_cell.angle_beta   90.00
_cell.angle_gamma   90.00
#
_symmetry.space_group_name_H-M   'P 1'
#
loop_
_entity.id
_entity.type
_entity.pdbx_description
1 polymer ?
#
loop_
_entity_poly.entity_id
_entity_poly.type
_entity_poly.pdbx_seq_one_letter_code
_entity_poly.pdbx_strand_id
1 'polypeptide(L)' 'MKTAAIPFFQCNAKGDQLFVVQAGVDLADALIWASSLLDTAIGLLEDEESRSAQGAMVLAQMAKAAIDALEVPHV' A
#
# COMPACT_ATOMS: atom_id res chain seq x y z
N MET A 1 -17.28 0.92 -6.77
CA MET A 1 -15.84 1.04 -7.06
C MET A 1 -15.15 0.00 -6.22
N LYS A 2 -14.46 -0.93 -6.85
CA LYS A 2 -13.73 -2.03 -6.21
C LYS A 2 -12.29 -2.01 -6.68
N THR A 3 -11.39 -2.66 -5.95
CA THR A 3 -10.00 -2.80 -6.38
C THR A 3 -9.87 -3.82 -7.52
N ALA A 4 -8.95 -3.57 -8.45
CA ALA A 4 -8.36 -4.55 -9.34
C ALA A 4 -7.14 -5.21 -8.66
N ALA A 5 -6.70 -6.34 -9.19
CA ALA A 5 -5.44 -6.93 -8.76
C ALA A 5 -4.28 -6.11 -9.33
N ILE A 6 -3.56 -5.38 -8.46
CA ILE A 6 -2.34 -4.66 -8.84
C ILE A 6 -1.13 -5.26 -8.11
N PRO A 7 -0.10 -5.71 -8.85
CA PRO A 7 1.15 -6.13 -8.24
C PRO A 7 1.86 -4.92 -7.63
N PHE A 8 2.17 -5.00 -6.35
CA PHE A 8 3.02 -4.02 -5.68
C PHE A 8 4.44 -4.57 -5.62
N PHE A 9 5.36 -3.95 -6.35
CA PHE A 9 6.73 -4.43 -6.44
C PHE A 9 7.59 -3.95 -5.28
N GLN A 10 7.56 -4.71 -4.18
CA GLN A 10 8.76 -4.95 -3.39
C GLN A 10 9.21 -6.39 -3.64
N CYS A 11 10.38 -6.54 -4.27
CA CYS A 11 11.03 -7.83 -4.41
C CYS A 11 11.83 -8.12 -3.13
N ASN A 12 11.73 -9.34 -2.60
CA ASN A 12 12.74 -9.82 -1.67
C ASN A 12 14.08 -10.03 -2.40
N ALA A 13 15.15 -10.38 -1.67
CA ALA A 13 16.45 -10.72 -2.26
C ALA A 13 16.41 -11.89 -3.28
N LYS A 14 15.29 -12.62 -3.38
CA LYS A 14 15.07 -13.71 -4.33
C LYS A 14 14.24 -13.29 -5.56
N GLY A 15 13.75 -12.04 -5.61
CA GLY A 15 12.92 -11.53 -6.70
C GLY A 15 11.43 -11.82 -6.56
N ASP A 16 10.98 -12.42 -5.46
CA ASP A 16 9.55 -12.74 -5.28
C ASP A 16 8.74 -11.47 -5.03
N GLN A 17 7.57 -11.38 -5.65
CA GLN A 17 6.60 -10.33 -5.35
C GLN A 17 6.06 -10.54 -3.92
N LEU A 18 6.41 -9.64 -3.02
CA LEU A 18 6.02 -9.76 -1.62
C LEU A 18 4.60 -9.25 -1.32
N PHE A 19 4.02 -8.45 -2.22
CA PHE A 19 2.70 -7.86 -1.98
C PHE A 19 1.89 -7.69 -3.28
N VAL A 20 0.59 -7.97 -3.17
CA VAL A 20 -0.41 -7.79 -4.23
C VAL A 20 -1.64 -7.18 -3.58
N VAL A 21 -2.19 -6.14 -4.19
CA VAL A 21 -3.54 -5.67 -3.81
C VAL A 21 -4.54 -6.67 -4.37
N GLN A 22 -5.37 -7.25 -3.52
CA GLN A 22 -6.39 -8.22 -3.94
C GLN A 22 -7.51 -7.51 -4.70
N ALA A 23 -8.07 -8.16 -5.73
CA ALA A 23 -9.22 -7.66 -6.45
C ALA A 23 -10.51 -7.80 -5.62
N GLY A 24 -11.48 -6.91 -5.87
CA GLY A 24 -12.83 -7.00 -5.34
C GLY A 24 -13.06 -6.33 -3.98
N VAL A 25 -12.03 -5.71 -3.40
CA VAL A 25 -12.09 -4.97 -2.14
C VAL A 25 -12.89 -3.69 -2.37
N ASP A 26 -13.81 -3.38 -1.47
CA ASP A 26 -14.65 -2.19 -1.61
C ASP A 26 -13.86 -0.90 -1.31
N LEU A 27 -14.28 0.20 -1.91
CA LEU A 27 -13.65 1.52 -1.76
C LEU A 27 -13.42 1.92 -0.30
N ALA A 28 -14.42 1.71 0.56
CA ALA A 28 -14.32 2.07 1.98
C ALA A 28 -13.22 1.28 2.68
N ASP A 29 -13.13 -0.03 2.41
CA ASP A 29 -12.11 -0.90 3.00
C ASP A 29 -10.72 -0.55 2.46
N ALA A 30 -10.59 -0.27 1.16
CA ALA A 30 -9.33 0.16 0.56
C ALA A 30 -8.82 1.50 1.14
N LEU A 31 -9.72 2.44 1.43
CA LEU A 31 -9.39 3.69 2.11
C LEU A 31 -8.97 3.46 3.57
N ILE A 32 -9.63 2.55 4.29
CA ILE A 32 -9.23 2.15 5.65
C ILE A 32 -7.83 1.56 5.62
N TRP A 33 -7.53 0.66 4.68
CA TRP A 33 -6.21 0.07 4.53
C TRP A 33 -5.14 1.12 4.27
N ALA A 34 -5.40 2.04 3.33
CA ALA A 34 -4.48 3.13 3.03
C ALA A 34 -4.23 4.02 4.25
N SER A 35 -5.29 4.36 5.00
CA SER A 35 -5.16 5.16 6.23
C SER A 35 -4.29 4.46 7.26
N SER A 36 -4.54 3.17 7.56
CA SER A 36 -3.77 2.42 8.55
C SER A 36 -2.29 2.27 8.17
N LEU A 37 -2.01 2.09 6.87
CA LEU A 37 -0.64 2.03 6.35
C LEU A 37 0.06 3.39 6.52
N LEU A 38 -0.63 4.50 6.26
CA LEU A 38 -0.09 5.84 6.44
C LEU A 38 0.14 6.19 7.91
N ASP A 39 -0.77 5.82 8.81
CA ASP A 39 -0.60 6.03 10.26
C ASP A 39 0.66 5.30 10.77
N THR A 40 0.87 4.06 10.30
CA THR A 40 2.07 3.28 10.64
C THR A 40 3.33 3.92 10.04
N ALA A 41 3.26 4.44 8.81
CA ALA A 41 4.37 5.14 8.17
C ALA A 41 4.75 6.42 8.93
N ILE A 42 3.77 7.19 9.40
CA ILE A 42 3.99 8.39 10.22
C ILE A 42 4.67 8.01 11.53
N GLY A 43 4.17 6.99 12.24
CA GLY A 43 4.79 6.51 13.47
C GLY A 43 6.24 6.06 13.30
N LEU A 44 6.59 5.48 12.13
CA LEU A 44 7.98 5.16 11.81
C LEU A 44 8.83 6.41 11.51
N LEU A 45 8.27 7.46 10.91
CA LEU A 45 9.02 8.69 10.65
C LEU A 45 9.28 9.51 11.92
N GLU A 46 8.47 9.33 12.95
CA GLU A 46 8.66 9.92 14.28
C GLU A 46 9.80 9.25 15.06
N ASP A 47 10.23 8.05 14.64
CA ASP A 47 11.38 7.32 15.18
C ASP A 47 12.67 7.73 14.41
N GLU A 48 13.67 8.32 15.09
CA GLU A 48 14.84 8.96 14.48
C GLU A 48 15.84 7.99 13.77
N GLU A 49 15.52 6.70 13.66
CA GLU A 49 16.37 5.73 12.97
C GLU A 49 16.23 5.76 11.43
N SER A 50 17.37 5.71 10.73
CA SER A 50 17.42 5.68 9.25
C SER A 50 16.67 4.49 8.62
N ARG A 51 16.48 3.37 9.34
CA ARG A 51 15.70 2.22 8.86
C ARG A 51 14.19 2.48 8.90
N SER A 52 13.75 3.34 9.82
CA SER A 52 12.36 3.72 10.00
C SER A 52 11.87 4.56 8.81
N ALA A 53 12.73 5.41 8.24
CA ALA A 53 12.43 6.14 6.99
C ALA A 53 12.20 5.23 5.78
N GLN A 54 12.98 4.15 5.63
CA GLN A 54 12.79 3.21 4.53
C GLN A 54 11.52 2.38 4.71
N GLY A 55 11.21 1.95 5.94
CA GLY A 55 9.95 1.28 6.27
C GLY A 55 8.73 2.18 6.00
N ALA A 56 8.80 3.45 6.40
CA ALA A 56 7.74 4.42 6.15
C ALA A 56 7.48 4.66 4.65
N MET A 57 8.54 4.78 3.85
CA MET A 57 8.42 4.92 2.40
C MET A 57 7.69 3.73 1.77
N VAL A 58 8.00 2.51 2.21
CA VAL A 58 7.36 1.29 1.70
C VAL A 58 5.88 1.26 2.06
N LEU A 59 5.53 1.57 3.30
CA LEU A 59 4.14 1.62 3.76
C LEU A 59 3.32 2.68 2.99
N ALA A 60 3.90 3.85 2.74
CA ALA A 60 3.26 4.90 1.94
C ALA A 60 3.04 4.44 0.49
N GLN A 61 4.00 3.72 -0.09
CA GLN A 61 3.87 3.15 -1.44
C GLN A 61 2.78 2.07 -1.48
N MET A 62 2.65 1.23 -0.44
CA MET A 62 1.57 0.24 -0.33
C MET A 62 0.19 0.92 -0.22
N ALA A 63 0.09 2.00 0.57
CA ALA A 63 -1.13 2.80 0.69
C ALA A 63 -1.54 3.38 -0.66
N LYS A 64 -0.59 3.95 -1.41
CA LYS A 64 -0.82 4.42 -2.78
C LYS A 64 -1.32 3.31 -3.69
N ALA A 65 -0.71 2.13 -3.65
CA ALA A 65 -1.12 1.00 -4.48
C ALA A 65 -2.56 0.54 -4.20
N ALA A 66 -3.01 0.56 -2.95
CA ALA A 66 -4.38 0.24 -2.58
C ALA A 66 -5.40 1.21 -3.22
N ILE A 67 -5.04 2.49 -3.33
CA ILE A 67 -5.87 3.51 -3.97
C ILE A 67 -5.80 3.43 -5.49
N ASP A 68 -4.61 3.28 -6.06
CA ASP A 68 -4.40 3.13 -7.51
C ASP A 68 -5.11 1.90 -8.06
N ALA A 69 -5.30 0.86 -7.23
CA ALA A 69 -6.04 -0.34 -7.59
C ALA A 69 -7.53 -0.11 -7.79
N LEU A 70 -8.12 0.99 -7.34
CA LEU A 70 -9.55 1.20 -7.46
C LEU A 70 -9.96 1.40 -8.93
N GLU A 71 -10.77 0.49 -9.44
CA GLU A 71 -11.30 0.56 -10.81
C GLU A 71 -12.26 1.74 -10.94
N VAL A 72 -11.91 2.68 -11.82
CA VAL A 72 -12.83 3.77 -12.19
C VAL A 72 -13.92 3.18 -13.09
N PRO A 73 -15.19 3.23 -12.70
CA PRO A 73 -16.27 2.76 -13.58
C PRO A 73 -16.23 3.56 -14.88
N HIS A 74 -16.03 2.87 -16.01
CA HIS A 74 -16.20 3.47 -17.32
C HIS A 74 -17.70 3.70 -17.53
N VAL A 75 -18.10 4.98 -17.53
CA VAL A 75 -19.45 5.46 -17.85
C VAL A 75 -19.59 5.54 -19.36
#